data_AF-A0A8T0ZDU4-F1
#
_entry.id   AF-A0A8T0ZDU4-F1
#
_cell.length_a   1.000
_cell.length_b   1.000
_cell.length_c   1.000
_cell.angle_alpha   90.00
_cell.angle_beta   90.00
_cell.angle_gamma   90.00
#
_symmetry.space_group_name_H-M   'P 1'
#
loop_
_entity.id
_entity.type
_entity.pdbx_description
1 polymer ?
#
loop_
_entity_poly.entity_id
_entity_poly.type
_entity_poly.pdbx_seq_one_letter_code
_entity_poly.pdbx_strand_id
1 'polypeptide(L)'
;MVFMTALFMGIATFTVEIPYVFFACLLFTVIFYPMAYLAQVLIYAFPSIEVSAIIGVLVNSIFLLFAGFNPPSSSIPSGYKWLYTITPQRFSLAILMALVFCDCPDEPTWNETLGVYENVGPNIGCQPVTDLPVTIDHITVKGYVESVFKYKYDDIWANFGYVFVVLGIFRVLAVFSLRYINHTQR
;
A
#
# COMPACT_ATOMS: atom_id res chain seq x y z
N MET A 1 -44.02 18.69 -8.20
CA MET A 1 -43.09 17.72 -8.80
C MET A 1 -41.62 18.07 -8.50
N VAL A 2 -41.18 19.30 -8.80
CA VAL A 2 -39.78 19.78 -8.59
C VAL A 2 -39.26 19.65 -7.15
N PHE A 3 -40.10 19.95 -6.15
CA PHE A 3 -39.68 19.88 -4.73
C PHE A 3 -39.43 18.44 -4.25
N MET A 4 -40.23 17.49 -4.72
CA MET A 4 -40.09 16.08 -4.34
C MET A 4 -38.85 15.44 -4.99
N THR A 5 -38.55 15.80 -6.24
CA THR A 5 -37.31 15.40 -6.92
C THR A 5 -36.06 16.00 -6.26
N ALA A 6 -36.12 17.26 -5.81
CA ALA A 6 -34.99 17.89 -5.12
C ALA A 6 -34.72 17.26 -3.74
N LEU A 7 -35.77 16.92 -2.99
CA LEU A 7 -35.64 16.25 -1.69
C LEU A 7 -35.07 14.83 -1.85
N PHE A 8 -35.51 14.09 -2.88
CA PHE A 8 -35.02 12.75 -3.18
C PHE A 8 -33.56 12.75 -3.63
N MET A 9 -33.17 13.72 -4.49
CA MET A 9 -31.77 13.92 -4.86
C MET A 9 -30.92 14.27 -3.64
N GLY A 10 -31.37 15.21 -2.79
CA GLY A 10 -30.62 15.57 -1.58
C GLY A 10 -30.37 14.38 -0.64
N ILE A 11 -31.39 13.57 -0.36
CA ILE A 11 -31.25 12.38 0.50
C ILE A 11 -30.34 11.33 -0.16
N ALA A 12 -30.49 11.09 -1.46
CA ALA A 12 -29.62 10.17 -2.20
C ALA A 12 -28.16 10.61 -2.18
N THR A 13 -27.89 11.90 -2.42
CA THR A 13 -26.54 12.49 -2.34
C THR A 13 -25.96 12.34 -0.94
N PHE A 14 -26.70 12.67 0.12
CA PHE A 14 -26.21 12.55 1.49
C PHE A 14 -25.93 11.09 1.92
N THR A 15 -26.80 10.15 1.56
CA THR A 15 -26.68 8.74 1.96
C THR A 15 -25.58 7.99 1.21
N VAL A 16 -25.19 8.45 0.01
CA VAL A 16 -24.13 7.81 -0.79
C VAL A 16 -22.81 8.56 -0.69
N GLU A 17 -22.81 9.89 -0.77
CA GLU A 17 -21.59 10.68 -0.75
C GLU A 17 -20.94 10.72 0.63
N ILE A 18 -21.69 10.85 1.73
CA ILE A 18 -21.06 10.90 3.06
C ILE A 18 -20.30 9.60 3.37
N PRO A 19 -20.89 8.40 3.23
CA PRO A 19 -20.14 7.17 3.45
C PRO A 19 -18.97 7.04 2.48
N TYR A 20 -19.17 7.38 1.20
CA TYR A 20 -18.11 7.33 0.20
C TYR A 20 -16.93 8.24 0.58
N VAL A 21 -17.17 9.51 0.92
CA VAL A 21 -16.14 10.47 1.35
C VAL A 21 -15.49 10.00 2.65
N PHE A 22 -16.27 9.50 3.61
CA PHE A 22 -15.74 8.98 4.87
C PHE A 22 -14.79 7.80 4.64
N PHE A 23 -15.20 6.78 3.88
CA PHE A 23 -14.37 5.63 3.56
C PHE A 23 -13.17 6.01 2.68
N ALA A 24 -13.34 6.92 1.72
CA ALA A 24 -12.25 7.43 0.90
C ALA A 24 -11.22 8.20 1.75
N CYS A 25 -11.68 9.06 2.68
CA CYS A 25 -10.81 9.74 3.63
C CYS A 25 -10.11 8.76 4.56
N LEU A 26 -10.79 7.71 5.04
CA LEU A 26 -10.19 6.67 5.87
C LEU A 26 -9.12 5.87 5.12
N LEU A 27 -9.39 5.55 3.85
CA LEU A 27 -8.44 4.83 3.00
C LEU A 27 -7.23 5.72 2.68
N PHE A 28 -7.47 7.01 2.42
CA PHE A 28 -6.43 8.00 2.24
C PHE A 28 -5.60 8.19 3.52
N THR A 29 -6.23 8.21 4.70
CA THR A 29 -5.49 8.41 5.94
C THR A 29 -4.55 7.25 6.23
N VAL A 30 -5.00 6.00 6.06
CA VAL A 30 -4.18 4.80 6.31
C VAL A 30 -2.98 4.75 5.38
N ILE A 31 -3.14 5.14 4.11
CA ILE A 31 -2.09 5.02 3.10
C ILE A 31 -1.07 6.16 3.21
N PHE A 32 -1.53 7.40 3.41
CA PHE A 32 -0.68 8.60 3.31
C PHE A 32 -0.15 9.09 4.66
N TYR A 33 -0.80 8.78 5.79
CA TYR A 33 -0.36 9.29 7.10
C TYR A 33 1.02 8.79 7.55
N PRO A 34 1.44 7.55 7.27
CA PRO A 34 2.80 7.10 7.61
C PRO A 34 3.88 8.00 6.98
N MET A 35 3.65 8.48 5.76
CA MET A 35 4.57 9.41 5.09
C MET A 35 4.56 10.80 5.72
N ALA A 36 3.36 11.31 6.04
CA ALA A 36 3.21 12.61 6.68
C ALA A 36 3.89 12.65 8.06
N TYR A 37 3.76 11.58 8.85
CA TYR A 37 4.41 11.50 10.16
C TYR A 37 5.92 11.29 10.08
N LEU A 38 6.41 10.55 9.08
CA LEU A 38 7.83 10.49 8.81
C LEU A 38 8.39 11.91 8.54
N ALA A 39 7.72 12.68 7.67
CA ALA A 39 8.11 14.07 7.42
C ALA A 39 8.07 14.92 8.69
N GLN A 40 7.04 14.77 9.53
CA GLN A 40 6.94 15.47 10.80
C GLN A 40 8.11 15.16 11.75
N VAL A 41 8.51 13.88 11.88
CA VAL A 41 9.66 13.48 12.70
C VAL A 41 10.93 14.18 12.21
N LEU A 42 11.15 14.23 10.90
CA LEU A 42 12.33 14.87 10.31
C LEU A 42 12.32 16.38 10.57
N ILE A 43 11.18 17.05 10.41
CA ILE A 43 11.06 18.49 10.67
C ILE A 43 11.41 18.81 12.13
N TYR A 44 11.04 17.94 13.07
CA TYR A 44 11.37 18.14 14.49
C TYR A 44 12.78 17.71 14.86
N ALA A 45 13.39 16.80 14.10
CA ALA A 45 14.72 16.29 14.35
C ALA A 45 15.83 17.15 13.76
N PHE A 46 15.55 17.93 12.70
CA PHE A 46 16.54 18.76 12.01
C PHE A 46 16.39 20.26 12.33
N PRO A 47 17.50 21.03 12.26
CA PRO A 47 17.51 22.43 12.68
C PRO A 47 16.83 23.40 11.70
N SER A 48 16.64 23.00 10.44
CA SER A 48 15.96 23.83 9.43
C SER A 48 15.05 22.99 8.53
N ILE A 49 14.03 23.65 7.99
CA ILE A 49 13.06 23.04 7.05
C ILE A 49 13.78 22.58 5.78
N GLU A 50 14.78 23.33 5.31
CA GLU A 50 15.56 23.00 4.11
C GLU A 50 16.35 21.70 4.29
N VAL A 51 17.04 21.54 5.43
CA VAL A 51 17.79 20.31 5.73
C VAL A 51 16.82 19.14 5.89
N SER A 52 15.72 19.33 6.62
CA SER A 52 14.69 18.30 6.76
C SER A 52 14.10 17.87 5.41
N ALA A 53 13.91 18.81 4.47
CA ALA A 53 13.36 18.49 3.16
C ALA A 53 14.33 17.65 2.33
N ILE A 54 15.62 18.01 2.29
CA ILE A 54 16.65 17.25 1.56
C ILE A 54 16.77 15.83 2.13
N ILE A 55 16.84 15.69 3.46
CA ILE A 55 16.89 14.38 4.11
C ILE A 55 15.59 13.60 3.89
N GLY A 56 14.44 14.27 3.93
CA GLY A 56 13.14 13.65 3.66
C GLY A 56 13.05 13.07 2.26
N VAL A 57 13.52 13.79 1.24
CA VAL A 57 13.58 13.29 -0.15
C VAL A 57 14.50 12.07 -0.24
N LEU A 58 15.66 12.12 0.42
CA LEU A 58 16.60 10.99 0.44
C LEU A 58 15.98 9.75 1.08
N VAL A 59 15.42 9.88 2.29
CA VAL A 59 14.79 8.79 3.03
C VAL A 59 13.59 8.23 2.24
N ASN A 60 12.76 9.10 1.67
CA ASN A 60 11.63 8.68 0.84
C ASN A 60 12.09 7.91 -0.41
N SER A 61 13.16 8.35 -1.05
CA SER A 61 13.72 7.65 -2.22
C SER A 61 14.25 6.26 -1.84
N ILE A 62 14.94 6.14 -0.71
CA ILE A 62 15.40 4.84 -0.18
C ILE A 62 14.20 3.94 0.09
N PHE A 63 13.20 4.41 0.82
CA PHE A 63 12.03 3.61 1.12
C PHE A 63 11.22 3.24 -0.12
N LEU A 64 11.08 4.13 -1.10
CA LEU A 64 10.40 3.82 -2.36
C LEU A 64 11.14 2.72 -3.15
N LEU A 65 12.47 2.78 -3.19
CA LEU A 65 13.29 1.75 -3.82
C LEU A 65 13.10 0.38 -3.15
N PHE A 66 13.04 0.36 -1.82
CA PHE A 66 12.85 -0.88 -1.05
C PHE A 66 11.38 -1.16 -0.71
N ALA A 67 10.42 -0.56 -1.43
CA ALA A 67 9.01 -0.87 -1.24
C ALA A 67 8.63 -2.25 -1.79
N GLY A 68 9.46 -2.82 -2.68
CA GLY A 68 9.29 -4.17 -3.24
C GLY A 68 8.51 -4.23 -4.54
N PHE A 69 8.29 -3.08 -5.20
CA PHE A 69 7.76 -3.00 -6.56
C PHE A 69 8.89 -3.00 -7.61
N ASN A 70 9.88 -2.12 -7.45
CA ASN A 70 11.06 -2.07 -8.31
C ASN A 70 12.31 -1.73 -7.48
N PRO A 71 13.18 -2.70 -7.15
CA PRO A 71 13.11 -4.11 -7.53
C PRO A 71 11.94 -4.87 -6.88
N PRO A 72 11.45 -5.97 -7.51
CA PRO A 72 10.43 -6.81 -6.91
C PRO A 72 10.95 -7.45 -5.62
N SER A 73 10.05 -7.69 -4.66
CA SER A 73 10.43 -8.23 -3.35
C SER A 73 11.24 -9.55 -3.42
N SER A 74 10.94 -10.41 -4.40
CA SER A 74 11.64 -11.68 -4.61
C SER A 74 13.12 -11.52 -4.96
N SER A 75 13.53 -10.39 -5.54
CA SER A 75 14.92 -10.14 -5.96
C SER A 75 15.70 -9.25 -5.02
N ILE A 76 15.13 -8.84 -3.87
CA ILE A 76 15.84 -8.04 -2.87
C ILE A 76 16.90 -8.91 -2.18
N PRO A 77 18.20 -8.54 -2.23
CA PRO A 77 19.26 -9.31 -1.58
C PRO A 77 19.03 -9.43 -0.06
N SER A 78 19.44 -10.56 0.53
CA SER A 78 19.25 -10.85 1.95
C SER A 78 19.77 -9.73 2.87
N GLY A 79 20.93 -9.15 2.54
CA GLY A 79 21.53 -8.05 3.32
C GLY A 79 20.72 -6.75 3.34
N TYR A 80 19.86 -6.52 2.35
CA TYR A 80 18.99 -5.32 2.27
C TYR A 80 17.53 -5.62 2.63
N LYS A 81 17.21 -6.87 2.97
CA LYS A 81 15.83 -7.29 3.26
C LYS A 81 15.24 -6.60 4.51
N TRP A 82 16.08 -6.12 5.42
CA TRP A 82 15.65 -5.32 6.57
C TRP A 82 15.05 -3.96 6.14
N LEU A 83 15.59 -3.32 5.09
CA LEU A 83 15.03 -2.07 4.55
C LEU A 83 13.60 -2.32 4.06
N TYR A 84 13.39 -3.42 3.33
CA TYR A 84 12.06 -3.85 2.90
C TYR A 84 11.10 -4.10 4.06
N THR A 85 11.58 -4.54 5.23
CA THR A 85 10.74 -4.76 6.41
C THR A 85 10.34 -3.47 7.12
N ILE A 86 11.23 -2.46 7.17
CA ILE A 86 10.94 -1.20 7.88
C ILE A 86 10.25 -0.16 7.00
N THR A 87 10.30 -0.32 5.67
CA THR A 87 9.71 0.61 4.71
C THR A 87 8.20 0.75 4.95
N PRO A 88 7.72 1.94 5.38
CA PRO A 88 6.31 2.12 5.70
C PRO A 88 5.41 2.16 4.47
N GLN A 89 5.91 2.61 3.31
CA GLN A 89 5.14 2.64 2.04
C GLN A 89 4.71 1.24 1.61
N ARG A 90 5.48 0.22 1.98
CA ARG A 90 5.27 -1.17 1.56
C ARG A 90 3.92 -1.68 2.03
N PHE A 91 3.54 -1.41 3.28
CA PHE A 91 2.28 -1.93 3.83
C PHE A 91 1.08 -1.41 3.05
N SER A 92 1.09 -0.12 2.70
CA SER A 92 0.04 0.50 1.89
C SER A 92 0.02 -0.08 0.46
N LEU A 93 1.18 -0.24 -0.17
CA LEU A 93 1.28 -0.85 -1.51
C LEU A 93 0.83 -2.30 -1.51
N ALA A 94 1.20 -3.08 -0.49
CA ALA A 94 0.79 -4.46 -0.34
C ALA A 94 -0.73 -4.61 -0.26
N ILE A 95 -1.40 -3.74 0.52
CA ILE A 95 -2.86 -3.73 0.63
C ILE A 95 -3.51 -3.39 -0.72
N LEU A 96 -3.06 -2.31 -1.37
CA LEU A 96 -3.62 -1.90 -2.67
C LEU A 96 -3.46 -2.98 -3.74
N MET A 97 -2.26 -3.56 -3.85
CA MET A 97 -1.98 -4.61 -4.84
C MET A 97 -2.76 -5.88 -4.53
N ALA A 98 -2.86 -6.27 -3.26
CA ALA A 98 -3.61 -7.45 -2.85
C ALA A 98 -5.11 -7.31 -3.14
N LEU A 99 -5.72 -6.16 -2.84
CA LEU A 99 -7.14 -5.92 -3.09
C LEU A 99 -7.53 -6.02 -4.57
N VAL A 100 -6.66 -5.55 -5.47
CA VAL A 100 -6.96 -5.49 -6.90
C VAL A 100 -6.54 -6.77 -7.62
N PHE A 101 -5.37 -7.31 -7.29
CA PHE A 101 -4.71 -8.35 -8.09
C PHE A 101 -4.67 -9.73 -7.40
N CYS A 102 -4.98 -9.82 -6.11
CA CYS A 102 -4.96 -11.09 -5.38
C CYS A 102 -6.36 -11.58 -4.98
N ASP A 103 -7.42 -10.84 -5.29
CA ASP A 103 -8.79 -11.28 -5.06
C ASP A 103 -9.20 -12.34 -6.09
N CYS A 104 -9.29 -13.59 -5.65
CA CYS A 104 -9.73 -14.72 -6.45
C CYS A 104 -10.35 -15.79 -5.53
N PRO A 105 -11.69 -15.82 -5.37
CA PRO A 105 -12.37 -16.78 -4.50
C PRO A 105 -12.23 -18.22 -4.97
N ASP A 106 -12.36 -18.44 -6.29
CA ASP A 106 -12.22 -19.73 -6.95
C ASP A 106 -10.98 -19.70 -7.84
N GLU A 107 -9.90 -20.36 -7.41
CA GLU A 107 -8.66 -20.39 -8.16
C GLU A 107 -8.81 -21.25 -9.43
N PRO A 108 -8.42 -20.73 -10.61
CA PRO A 108 -8.49 -21.50 -11.84
C PRO A 108 -7.45 -22.61 -11.85
N THR A 109 -7.81 -23.74 -12.48
CA THR A 109 -6.96 -24.92 -12.56
C THR A 109 -6.34 -25.04 -13.95
N TRP A 110 -5.04 -25.27 -14.03
CA TRP A 110 -4.36 -25.50 -15.30
C TRP A 110 -4.67 -26.90 -15.85
N ASN A 111 -5.22 -26.97 -17.06
CA ASN A 111 -5.41 -28.23 -17.76
C ASN A 111 -4.24 -28.48 -18.72
N GLU A 112 -3.33 -29.39 -18.35
CA GLU A 112 -2.14 -29.74 -19.13
C GLU A 112 -2.48 -30.30 -20.53
N THR A 113 -3.58 -31.03 -20.65
CA THR A 113 -4.02 -31.63 -21.92
C THR A 113 -4.54 -30.63 -22.93
N LEU A 114 -5.22 -29.58 -22.47
CA LEU A 114 -5.80 -28.54 -23.32
C LEU A 114 -4.90 -27.30 -23.45
N GLY A 115 -3.90 -27.16 -22.58
CA GLY A 115 -3.01 -26.00 -22.53
C GLY A 115 -3.75 -24.71 -22.14
N VAL A 116 -4.81 -24.81 -21.34
CA VAL A 116 -5.64 -23.66 -20.92
C VAL A 116 -6.04 -23.77 -19.45
N TYR A 117 -6.30 -22.62 -18.83
CA TYR A 117 -6.92 -22.56 -17.51
C TYR A 117 -8.43 -22.83 -17.59
N GLU A 118 -8.91 -23.72 -16.74
CA GLU A 118 -10.32 -23.99 -16.53
C GLU A 118 -10.85 -23.25 -15.30
N ASN A 119 -12.16 -22.98 -15.27
CA ASN A 119 -12.85 -22.30 -14.17
C ASN A 119 -12.31 -20.90 -13.85
N VAL A 120 -11.95 -20.13 -14.89
CA VAL A 120 -11.45 -18.76 -14.75
C VAL A 120 -12.59 -17.83 -14.30
N GLY A 121 -12.47 -17.31 -13.07
CA GLY A 121 -13.38 -16.31 -12.52
C GLY A 121 -13.23 -14.91 -13.15
N PRO A 122 -14.23 -14.02 -12.99
CA PRO A 122 -14.22 -12.68 -13.58
C PRO A 122 -13.21 -11.71 -12.94
N ASN A 123 -12.73 -12.01 -11.73
CA ASN A 123 -11.79 -11.14 -11.02
C ASN A 123 -10.42 -11.12 -11.71
N ILE A 124 -9.76 -9.96 -11.69
CA ILE A 124 -8.46 -9.76 -12.33
C ILE A 124 -7.41 -10.75 -11.80
N GLY A 125 -7.43 -11.03 -10.49
CA GLY A 125 -6.49 -11.98 -9.88
C GLY A 125 -6.60 -13.42 -10.41
N CYS A 126 -7.78 -13.83 -10.87
CA CYS A 126 -8.02 -15.15 -11.46
C CYS A 126 -7.59 -15.25 -12.92
N GLN A 127 -7.31 -14.14 -13.60
CA GLN A 127 -6.99 -14.17 -15.02
C GLN A 127 -5.58 -14.73 -15.26
N PRO A 128 -5.35 -15.49 -16.34
CA PRO A 128 -4.01 -15.89 -16.75
C PRO A 128 -3.22 -14.69 -17.27
N VAL A 129 -1.90 -14.66 -17.02
CA VAL A 129 -1.01 -13.64 -17.56
C VAL A 129 -0.65 -13.99 -19.01
N THR A 130 -0.76 -13.02 -19.93
CA THR A 130 -0.34 -13.18 -21.33
C THR A 130 1.10 -12.73 -21.53
N ASP A 131 1.72 -13.17 -22.63
CA ASP A 131 3.06 -12.73 -23.07
C ASP A 131 4.16 -12.94 -22.02
N LEU A 132 4.10 -14.07 -21.32
CA LEU A 132 5.10 -14.46 -20.33
C LEU A 132 6.46 -14.70 -21.00
N PRO A 133 7.56 -14.31 -20.34
CA PRO A 133 8.90 -14.68 -20.80
C PRO A 133 9.07 -16.20 -20.75
N VAL A 134 9.91 -16.76 -21.61
CA VAL A 134 10.16 -18.22 -21.74
C VAL A 134 10.62 -18.93 -20.46
N THR A 135 10.95 -18.18 -19.40
CA THR A 135 11.31 -18.70 -18.08
C THR A 135 10.12 -19.02 -17.19
N ILE A 136 8.91 -18.55 -17.53
CA ILE A 136 7.66 -18.77 -16.78
C ILE A 136 6.70 -19.50 -17.71
N ASP A 137 6.28 -20.71 -17.34
CA ASP A 137 5.42 -21.56 -18.17
C ASP A 137 3.96 -21.06 -18.16
N HIS A 138 3.26 -21.20 -17.03
CA HIS A 138 1.89 -20.74 -16.84
C HIS A 138 1.71 -20.14 -15.44
N ILE A 139 1.06 -18.98 -15.35
CA ILE A 139 0.77 -18.32 -14.06
C ILE A 139 -0.46 -17.43 -14.16
N THR A 140 -1.23 -17.34 -13.07
CA THR A 140 -2.31 -16.37 -12.92
C THR A 140 -1.78 -15.02 -12.44
N VAL A 141 -2.58 -13.96 -12.56
CA VAL A 141 -2.22 -12.63 -12.03
C VAL A 141 -1.96 -12.70 -10.52
N LYS A 142 -2.83 -13.38 -9.76
CA LYS A 142 -2.62 -13.62 -8.32
C LYS A 142 -1.28 -14.32 -8.07
N GLY A 143 -1.03 -15.43 -8.76
CA GLY A 143 0.20 -16.21 -8.61
C GLY A 143 1.45 -15.39 -8.93
N TYR A 144 1.38 -14.53 -9.95
CA TYR A 144 2.48 -13.63 -10.31
C TYR A 144 2.74 -12.59 -9.21
N VAL A 145 1.70 -11.93 -8.70
CA VAL A 145 1.83 -10.92 -7.64
C VAL A 145 2.36 -11.53 -6.33
N GLU A 146 1.85 -12.69 -5.94
CA GLU A 146 2.29 -13.39 -4.72
C GLU A 146 3.71 -13.94 -4.84
N SER A 147 4.11 -14.43 -6.01
CA SER A 147 5.45 -15.01 -6.21
C SER A 147 6.53 -13.94 -6.35
N VAL A 148 6.29 -12.90 -7.17
CA VAL A 148 7.26 -11.85 -7.52
C VAL A 148 7.29 -10.73 -6.48
N PHE A 149 6.13 -10.18 -6.11
CA PHE A 149 6.04 -9.02 -5.22
C PHE A 149 5.82 -9.39 -3.75
N LYS A 150 5.48 -10.65 -3.46
CA LYS A 150 5.22 -11.16 -2.09
C LYS A 150 4.08 -10.42 -1.38
N TYR A 151 3.10 -9.92 -2.14
CA TYR A 151 1.86 -9.35 -1.60
C TYR A 151 0.77 -10.41 -1.68
N LYS A 152 0.11 -10.69 -0.55
CA LYS A 152 -0.92 -11.72 -0.43
C LYS A 152 -2.24 -11.11 0.00
N TYR A 153 -3.34 -11.72 -0.43
CA TYR A 153 -4.67 -11.32 0.00
C TYR A 153 -4.90 -11.55 1.50
N ASP A 154 -4.44 -12.69 2.03
CA ASP A 154 -4.64 -13.06 3.43
C ASP A 154 -3.90 -12.12 4.42
N ASP A 155 -2.83 -11.47 3.96
CA ASP A 155 -2.00 -10.58 4.79
C ASP A 155 -2.56 -9.15 4.87
N ILE A 156 -3.68 -8.82 4.23
CA ILE A 156 -4.24 -7.45 4.21
C ILE A 156 -4.42 -6.89 5.63
N TRP A 157 -5.02 -7.67 6.54
CA TRP A 157 -5.26 -7.22 7.91
C TRP A 157 -3.97 -7.12 8.74
N ALA A 158 -2.98 -7.97 8.48
CA ALA A 158 -1.67 -7.87 9.11
C ALA A 158 -0.95 -6.59 8.65
N ASN A 159 -0.92 -6.33 7.34
CA ASN A 159 -0.39 -5.09 6.76
C ASN A 159 -1.10 -3.85 7.30
N PHE A 160 -2.42 -3.91 7.45
CA PHE A 160 -3.20 -2.84 8.07
C PHE A 160 -2.78 -2.59 9.52
N GLY A 161 -2.57 -3.65 10.31
CA GLY A 161 -2.03 -3.54 11.67
C GLY A 161 -0.63 -2.93 11.73
N TYR A 162 0.28 -3.32 10.81
CA TYR A 162 1.63 -2.78 10.74
C TYR A 162 1.65 -1.26 10.46
N VAL A 163 0.70 -0.74 9.68
CA VAL A 163 0.53 0.70 9.48
C VAL A 163 0.33 1.41 10.82
N PHE A 164 -0.58 0.94 11.68
CA PHE A 164 -0.79 1.56 13.00
C PHE A 164 0.43 1.48 13.92
N VAL A 165 1.18 0.38 13.86
CA VAL A 165 2.44 0.24 14.62
C VAL A 165 3.45 1.31 14.18
N VAL A 166 3.65 1.47 12.87
CA VAL A 166 4.54 2.50 12.31
C VAL A 166 4.09 3.90 12.71
N LEU A 167 2.78 4.18 12.63
CA LEU A 167 2.21 5.46 13.06
C LEU A 167 2.55 5.74 14.53
N GLY A 168 2.37 4.75 15.42
CA GLY A 168 2.72 4.85 16.83
C GLY A 168 4.21 5.15 17.03
N ILE A 169 5.10 4.43 16.33
CA ILE A 169 6.55 4.64 16.41
C ILE A 169 6.92 6.06 15.98
N PHE A 170 6.43 6.54 14.83
CA PHE A 170 6.74 7.90 14.37
C PHE A 170 6.19 8.97 15.32
N ARG A 171 5.04 8.75 15.94
CA ARG A 171 4.52 9.66 16.98
C ARG A 171 5.44 9.73 18.20
N VAL A 172 5.89 8.58 18.69
CA VAL A 172 6.83 8.53 19.83
C VAL A 172 8.15 9.23 19.47
N LEU A 173 8.69 8.97 18.29
CA LEU A 173 9.90 9.64 17.81
C LEU A 173 9.72 11.15 17.66
N ALA A 174 8.57 11.61 17.15
CA ALA A 174 8.26 13.04 17.02
C ALA A 174 8.22 13.73 18.39
N VAL A 175 7.56 13.12 19.39
CA VAL A 175 7.53 13.63 20.76
C VAL A 175 8.92 13.64 21.38
N PHE A 176 9.72 12.59 21.13
CA PHE A 176 11.10 12.52 21.59
C PHE A 176 11.96 13.64 20.98
N SER A 177 11.87 13.87 19.68
CA SER A 177 12.56 14.99 19.01
C SER A 177 12.15 16.34 19.59
N LEU A 178 10.85 16.57 19.80
CA LEU A 178 10.35 17.80 20.42
C LEU A 178 10.79 17.97 21.88
N ARG A 179 11.03 16.87 22.61
CA ARG A 179 11.44 16.96 24.02
C ARG A 179 12.95 17.18 24.18
N TYR A 180 13.76 16.54 23.35
CA TYR A 180 15.21 16.45 23.56
C TYR A 180 16.06 17.19 22.51
N ILE A 181 15.56 17.35 21.28
CA ILE A 181 16.30 17.98 20.18
C ILE A 181 15.89 19.44 20.00
N ASN A 182 14.65 19.78 20.35
CA ASN A 182 13.96 21.05 20.09
C ASN A 182 14.83 22.24 19.68
N HIS A 183 14.93 22.43 18.36
CA HIS A 183 15.64 23.57 17.76
C HIS A 183 14.82 24.86 17.73
N THR A 184 13.53 24.84 18.11
CA THR A 184 12.63 26.01 18.06
C THR A 184 12.75 26.94 19.28
N GLN A 185 13.42 26.50 20.35
CA GLN A 185 13.66 27.32 21.56
C GLN A 185 15.02 28.04 21.57
N ARG A 186 15.66 28.20 20.40
CA ARG A 186 16.91 28.97 20.27
C ARG A 186 16.65 30.36 19.73
#